data_AF-A0A9P3GN47-F1
#
_entry.id   AF-A0A9P3GN47-F1
#
_cell.length_a   1.000
_cell.length_b   1.000
_cell.length_c   1.000
_cell.angle_alpha   90.00
_cell.angle_beta   90.00
_cell.angle_gamma   90.00
#
_symmetry.space_group_name_H-M   'P 1'
#
loop_
_entity.id
_entity.type
_entity.pdbx_description
1 polymer ?
#
loop_
_entity_poly.entity_id
_entity_poly.type
_entity_poly.pdbx_seq_one_letter_code
_entity_poly.pdbx_strand_id
1 'polypeptide(L)'
;MASQSRQKVPPRAEVERFAEDMAKELHLLENPLPKDTYFSDEEMKANQSRLNAMVHPLPPSFTDPLYIAFSAKYLPALATSLRALSLDTQRNAFSTLVQVLSLLPVERDPYTRRFFASQQFAGMPTLLARAFVRGIAWLQPSGPGALADLFFYMLIWCDPSTGDDAETCIDKDARVALARNIAELQESPSFARLDDKQRAQVARLAKVLTTLKHVDGGGVPPSYWLKAQRDLHEADIPGVEACAVCLEDEELFFCFKCKTVKYCSKECQLKAWKEGHKVRCYETTY
;
A
#
# COMPACT_ATOMS: atom_id res chain seq x y z
N MET A 1 -36.76 3.77 -2.89
CA MET A 1 -35.35 3.38 -3.16
C MET A 1 -34.79 4.38 -4.16
N ALA A 2 -34.00 5.34 -3.67
CA ALA A 2 -33.40 6.35 -4.55
C ALA A 2 -32.39 5.66 -5.48
N SER A 3 -32.57 5.85 -6.79
CA SER A 3 -31.59 5.49 -7.82
C SER A 3 -30.27 6.16 -7.48
N GLN A 4 -29.33 5.43 -6.86
CA GLN A 4 -27.95 5.86 -6.73
C GLN A 4 -27.47 6.21 -8.15
N SER A 5 -27.18 7.49 -8.40
CA SER A 5 -26.56 7.89 -9.67
C SER A 5 -25.31 7.04 -9.81
N ARG A 6 -25.21 6.26 -10.89
CA ARG A 6 -24.04 5.43 -11.16
C ARG A 6 -22.83 6.36 -11.16
N GLN A 7 -22.04 6.35 -10.10
CA GLN A 7 -20.81 7.13 -10.04
C GLN A 7 -19.96 6.71 -11.24
N LYS A 8 -19.63 7.69 -12.09
CA LYS A 8 -18.97 7.44 -13.36
C LYS A 8 -17.52 7.03 -13.09
N VAL A 9 -17.20 5.76 -13.30
CA VAL A 9 -15.82 5.26 -13.28
C VAL A 9 -15.07 5.89 -14.46
N PRO A 10 -13.84 6.40 -14.26
CA PRO A 10 -13.05 6.97 -15.36
C PRO A 10 -12.75 5.92 -16.45
N PRO A 11 -12.66 6.33 -17.73
CA PRO A 11 -12.23 5.43 -18.81
C PRO A 11 -10.84 4.85 -18.55
N ARG A 12 -10.63 3.58 -18.92
CA ARG A 12 -9.35 2.89 -18.73
C ARG A 12 -8.15 3.65 -19.31
N ALA A 13 -8.30 4.24 -20.50
CA ALA A 13 -7.22 4.99 -21.14
C ALA A 13 -6.80 6.23 -20.33
N GLU A 14 -7.76 6.91 -19.67
CA GLU A 14 -7.47 8.05 -18.81
C GLU A 14 -6.75 7.61 -17.53
N VAL A 15 -7.21 6.50 -16.94
CA VAL A 15 -6.59 5.88 -15.78
C VAL A 15 -5.14 5.44 -16.08
N GLU A 16 -4.92 4.81 -17.22
CA GLU A 16 -3.59 4.35 -17.64
C GLU A 16 -2.65 5.52 -17.94
N ARG A 17 -3.12 6.56 -18.62
CA ARG A 17 -2.34 7.78 -18.86
C ARG A 17 -1.97 8.47 -17.55
N PHE A 18 -2.91 8.55 -16.61
CA PHE A 18 -2.63 9.12 -15.30
C PHE A 18 -1.50 8.38 -14.59
N ALA A 19 -1.55 7.04 -14.56
CA ALA A 19 -0.51 6.23 -13.93
C ALA A 19 0.86 6.42 -14.59
N GLU A 20 0.89 6.53 -15.92
CA GLU A 20 2.11 6.78 -16.70
C GLU A 20 2.69 8.17 -16.43
N ASP A 21 1.86 9.22 -16.44
CA ASP A 21 2.28 10.58 -16.12
C ASP A 21 2.87 10.65 -14.70
N MET A 22 2.22 10.00 -13.73
CA MET A 22 2.72 9.91 -12.36
C MET A 22 4.05 9.16 -12.30
N ALA A 23 4.21 8.05 -13.02
CA ALA A 23 5.47 7.32 -13.08
C ALA A 23 6.60 8.14 -13.73
N LYS A 24 6.29 8.93 -14.76
CA LYS A 24 7.24 9.83 -15.42
C LYS A 24 7.72 10.94 -14.49
N GLU A 25 6.82 11.61 -13.78
CA GLU A 25 7.16 12.67 -12.82
C GLU A 25 7.96 12.16 -11.61
N LEU A 26 7.74 10.90 -11.24
CA LEU A 26 8.51 10.22 -10.21
C LEU A 26 9.80 9.59 -10.74
N HIS A 27 10.16 9.85 -12.02
CA HIS A 27 11.35 9.31 -12.69
C HIS A 27 11.44 7.76 -12.66
N LEU A 28 10.29 7.08 -12.52
CA LEU A 28 10.23 5.61 -12.46
C LEU A 28 10.39 4.94 -13.83
N LEU A 29 10.36 5.72 -14.91
CA LEU A 29 10.64 5.23 -16.26
C LEU A 29 12.15 5.10 -16.53
N GLU A 30 12.99 5.74 -15.72
CA GLU A 30 14.46 5.72 -15.81
C GLU A 30 15.08 4.60 -14.93
N ASN A 31 14.29 3.59 -14.58
CA ASN A 31 14.55 2.62 -13.51
C ASN A 31 15.87 1.80 -13.65
N PRO A 32 16.77 1.79 -12.63
CA PRO A 32 16.69 2.56 -11.38
C PRO A 32 17.03 4.03 -11.57
N LEU A 33 16.35 4.89 -10.79
CA LEU A 33 16.72 6.29 -10.61
C LEU A 33 18.24 6.45 -10.42
N PRO A 34 18.93 7.24 -11.26
CA PRO A 34 20.37 7.48 -11.13
C PRO A 34 20.77 7.96 -9.73
N LYS A 35 21.97 7.58 -9.27
CA LYS A 35 22.50 7.93 -7.94
C LYS A 35 22.63 9.43 -7.69
N ASP A 36 22.67 10.22 -8.77
CA ASP A 36 22.78 11.66 -8.75
C ASP A 36 21.47 12.36 -9.12
N THR A 37 20.34 11.63 -9.12
CA THR A 37 19.04 12.28 -9.31
C THR A 37 18.60 12.93 -8.01
N TYR A 38 18.51 14.25 -8.03
CA TYR A 38 17.98 15.05 -6.94
C TYR A 38 16.63 15.60 -7.38
N PHE A 39 15.61 15.45 -6.53
CA PHE A 39 14.35 16.16 -6.76
C PHE A 39 14.54 17.60 -6.30
N SER A 40 14.45 18.54 -7.23
CA SER A 40 14.48 19.96 -6.91
C SER A 40 13.30 20.34 -6.02
N ASP A 41 13.38 21.48 -5.34
CA ASP A 41 12.26 21.96 -4.52
C ASP A 41 11.01 22.23 -5.38
N GLU A 42 11.19 22.64 -6.63
CA GLU A 42 10.11 22.80 -7.61
C GLU A 42 9.47 21.46 -8.00
N GLU A 43 10.28 20.42 -8.27
CA GLU A 43 9.76 19.08 -8.56
C GLU A 43 9.01 18.50 -7.36
N MET A 44 9.57 18.65 -6.15
CA MET A 44 8.91 18.28 -4.90
C MET A 44 7.55 18.95 -4.75
N LYS A 45 7.49 20.27 -4.99
CA LYS A 45 6.24 21.04 -4.90
C LYS A 45 5.23 20.64 -5.97
N ALA A 46 5.69 20.34 -7.19
CA ALA A 46 4.82 19.87 -8.27
C ALA A 46 4.21 18.51 -7.93
N ASN A 47 5.05 17.54 -7.52
CA ASN A 47 4.62 16.23 -7.05
C ASN A 47 3.61 16.34 -5.91
N GLN A 48 3.88 17.22 -4.93
CA GLN A 48 2.99 17.41 -3.79
C GLN A 48 1.64 18.01 -4.19
N SER A 49 1.64 18.98 -5.11
CA SER A 49 0.43 19.61 -5.60
C SER A 49 -0.47 18.59 -6.29
N ARG A 50 0.12 17.68 -7.07
CA ARG A 50 -0.60 16.59 -7.75
C ARG A 50 -1.17 15.57 -6.77
N LEU A 51 -0.38 15.11 -5.79
CA LEU A 51 -0.87 14.18 -4.77
C LEU A 51 -2.05 14.79 -3.99
N ASN A 52 -1.97 16.06 -3.59
CA ASN A 52 -3.07 16.75 -2.92
C ASN A 52 -4.33 16.84 -3.78
N ALA A 53 -4.18 17.12 -5.07
CA ALA A 53 -5.29 17.18 -6.02
C ALA A 53 -6.00 15.82 -6.20
N MET A 54 -5.33 14.70 -5.92
CA MET A 54 -5.94 13.37 -5.96
C MET A 54 -6.70 13.02 -4.68
N VAL A 55 -6.09 13.26 -3.52
CA VAL A 55 -6.57 12.70 -2.24
C VAL A 55 -7.77 13.47 -1.69
N HIS A 56 -7.83 14.80 -1.88
CA HIS A 56 -8.81 15.64 -1.18
C HIS A 56 -10.16 15.86 -1.88
N PRO A 57 -10.29 15.92 -3.23
CA PRO A 57 -11.57 16.19 -3.86
C PRO A 57 -12.28 14.98 -4.49
N LEU A 58 -11.62 13.84 -4.65
CA LEU A 58 -12.12 12.75 -5.50
C LEU A 58 -12.62 11.54 -4.70
N PRO A 59 -13.79 10.95 -5.04
CA PRO A 59 -14.30 9.77 -4.36
C PRO A 59 -13.48 8.51 -4.70
N PRO A 60 -13.50 7.46 -3.85
CA PRO A 60 -12.81 6.19 -4.10
C PRO A 60 -13.16 5.53 -5.44
N SER A 61 -14.40 5.68 -5.91
CA SER A 61 -14.82 5.19 -7.23
C SER A 61 -13.96 5.73 -8.39
N PHE A 62 -13.38 6.92 -8.20
CA PHE A 62 -12.51 7.61 -9.15
C PHE A 62 -11.03 7.41 -8.84
N THR A 63 -10.61 7.48 -7.58
CA THR A 63 -9.20 7.37 -7.19
C THR A 63 -8.67 5.93 -7.17
N ASP A 64 -9.47 4.95 -6.75
CA ASP A 64 -9.03 3.55 -6.69
C ASP A 64 -8.55 3.03 -8.06
N PRO A 65 -9.28 3.25 -9.19
CA PRO A 65 -8.76 2.88 -10.51
C PRO A 65 -7.38 3.46 -10.83
N LEU A 66 -7.12 4.72 -10.45
CA LEU A 66 -5.85 5.41 -10.70
C LEU A 66 -4.70 4.73 -9.94
N TYR A 67 -4.90 4.49 -8.64
CA TYR A 67 -3.89 3.81 -7.81
C TYR A 67 -3.69 2.35 -8.25
N ILE A 68 -4.76 1.62 -8.56
CA ILE A 68 -4.67 0.24 -9.04
C ILE A 68 -3.85 0.16 -10.34
N ALA A 69 -4.06 1.10 -11.27
CA ALA A 69 -3.28 1.15 -12.51
C ALA A 69 -1.81 1.45 -12.25
N PHE A 70 -1.52 2.35 -11.31
CA PHE A 70 -0.15 2.63 -10.88
C PHE A 70 0.48 1.38 -10.24
N SER A 71 -0.21 0.74 -9.30
CA SER A 71 0.26 -0.45 -8.59
C SER A 71 0.56 -1.62 -9.52
N ALA A 72 -0.34 -1.87 -10.48
CA ALA A 72 -0.18 -2.95 -11.44
C ALA A 72 1.03 -2.77 -12.37
N LYS A 73 1.45 -1.53 -12.64
CA LYS A 73 2.48 -1.21 -13.64
C LYS A 73 3.84 -0.82 -13.04
N TYR A 74 3.86 -0.06 -11.95
CA TYR A 74 5.05 0.71 -11.54
C TYR A 74 5.58 0.39 -10.13
N LEU A 75 4.91 -0.47 -9.35
CA LEU A 75 5.41 -0.88 -8.04
C LEU A 75 6.83 -1.50 -8.06
N PRO A 76 7.17 -2.39 -9.02
CA PRO A 76 8.54 -2.91 -9.14
C PRO A 76 9.58 -1.81 -9.36
N ALA A 77 9.28 -0.82 -10.21
CA ALA A 77 10.18 0.30 -10.49
C ALA A 77 10.32 1.23 -9.28
N LEU A 78 9.23 1.49 -8.57
CA LEU A 78 9.23 2.26 -7.32
C LEU A 78 10.11 1.58 -6.26
N ALA A 79 9.95 0.27 -6.04
CA ALA A 79 10.75 -0.47 -5.08
C ALA A 79 12.24 -0.52 -5.48
N THR A 80 12.52 -0.68 -6.77
CA THR A 80 13.90 -0.70 -7.28
C THR A 80 14.57 0.65 -7.07
N SER A 81 13.87 1.74 -7.34
CA SER A 81 14.33 3.11 -7.07
C SER A 81 14.55 3.35 -5.58
N LEU A 82 13.60 2.99 -4.71
CA LEU A 82 13.76 3.14 -3.26
C LEU A 82 15.01 2.44 -2.70
N ARG A 83 15.38 1.27 -3.24
CA ARG A 83 16.60 0.56 -2.84
C ARG A 83 17.88 1.24 -3.31
N ALA A 84 17.83 1.92 -4.46
CA ALA A 84 18.98 2.59 -5.05
C ALA A 84 19.27 3.96 -4.40
N LEU A 85 18.24 4.63 -3.88
CA LEU A 85 18.34 5.96 -3.30
C LEU A 85 19.03 5.95 -1.92
N SER A 86 19.83 6.99 -1.67
CA SER A 86 20.41 7.27 -0.36
C SER A 86 19.58 8.29 0.41
N LEU A 87 19.26 8.01 1.67
CA LEU A 87 18.61 8.99 2.56
C LEU A 87 19.48 10.20 2.88
N ASP A 88 20.79 10.05 2.82
CA ASP A 88 21.74 11.10 3.18
C ASP A 88 21.92 12.13 2.07
N THR A 89 21.88 11.68 0.81
CA THR A 89 22.09 12.56 -0.36
C THR A 89 20.80 12.83 -1.14
N GLN A 90 19.85 11.89 -1.16
CA GLN A 90 18.63 11.95 -1.99
C GLN A 90 17.36 11.91 -1.15
N ARG A 91 17.37 12.58 0.01
CA ARG A 91 16.27 12.56 0.99
C ARG A 91 14.92 12.94 0.40
N ASN A 92 14.88 13.94 -0.48
CA ASN A 92 13.65 14.44 -1.12
C ASN A 92 13.01 13.40 -2.04
N ALA A 93 13.81 12.81 -2.93
CA ALA A 93 13.36 11.74 -3.83
C ALA A 93 12.88 10.53 -3.03
N PHE A 94 13.67 10.10 -2.03
CA PHE A 94 13.31 8.97 -1.17
C PHE A 94 11.98 9.23 -0.45
N SER A 95 11.86 10.39 0.20
CA SER A 95 10.66 10.77 0.95
C SER A 95 9.43 10.81 0.05
N THR A 96 9.55 11.32 -1.17
CA THR A 96 8.43 11.37 -2.15
C THR A 96 7.97 9.97 -2.55
N LEU A 97 8.90 9.07 -2.88
CA LEU A 97 8.54 7.69 -3.25
C LEU A 97 7.89 6.94 -2.10
N VAL A 98 8.35 7.13 -0.86
CA VAL A 98 7.71 6.55 0.32
C VAL A 98 6.30 7.13 0.53
N GLN A 99 6.11 8.43 0.32
CA GLN A 99 4.79 9.06 0.41
C GLN A 99 3.82 8.46 -0.61
N VAL A 100 4.24 8.32 -1.87
CA VAL A 100 3.44 7.67 -2.92
C VAL A 100 3.02 6.27 -2.50
N LEU A 101 3.98 5.46 -2.02
CA LEU A 101 3.72 4.10 -1.55
C LEU A 101 2.73 4.09 -0.37
N SER A 102 2.83 5.04 0.56
CA SER A 102 1.95 5.15 1.74
C SER A 102 0.52 5.58 1.42
N LEU A 103 0.28 6.13 0.22
CA LEU A 103 -1.03 6.59 -0.23
C LEU A 103 -1.79 5.51 -1.02
N LEU A 104 -1.16 4.38 -1.33
CA LEU A 104 -1.82 3.29 -2.04
C LEU A 104 -2.89 2.62 -1.14
N PRO A 105 -4.11 2.38 -1.65
CA PRO A 105 -5.19 1.80 -0.86
C PRO A 105 -5.05 0.28 -0.76
N VAL A 106 -4.09 -0.22 0.03
CA VAL A 106 -3.70 -1.64 0.10
C VAL A 106 -4.90 -2.58 0.32
N GLU A 107 -5.90 -2.16 1.09
CA GLU A 107 -7.12 -2.93 1.35
C GLU A 107 -8.01 -3.12 0.11
N ARG A 108 -8.00 -2.17 -0.83
CA ARG A 108 -8.78 -2.23 -2.08
C ARG A 108 -7.94 -2.57 -3.31
N ASP A 109 -6.62 -2.51 -3.20
CA ASP A 109 -5.68 -2.75 -4.29
C ASP A 109 -5.07 -4.17 -4.24
N PRO A 110 -5.56 -5.12 -5.05
CA PRO A 110 -5.02 -6.47 -5.06
C PRO A 110 -3.58 -6.53 -5.60
N TYR A 111 -3.15 -5.56 -6.39
CA TYR A 111 -1.80 -5.51 -6.93
C TYR A 111 -0.81 -5.12 -5.84
N THR A 112 -1.12 -4.12 -5.01
CA THR A 112 -0.27 -3.78 -3.86
C THR A 112 -0.12 -4.95 -2.90
N ARG A 113 -1.20 -5.67 -2.57
CA ARG A 113 -1.14 -6.86 -1.69
C ARG A 113 -0.26 -7.97 -2.26
N ARG A 114 -0.46 -8.32 -3.53
CA ARG A 114 0.38 -9.32 -4.21
C ARG A 114 1.84 -8.89 -4.29
N PHE A 115 2.08 -7.60 -4.51
CA PHE A 115 3.44 -7.06 -4.54
C PHE A 115 4.12 -7.19 -3.18
N PHE A 116 3.42 -6.85 -2.10
CA PHE A 116 3.93 -7.00 -0.73
C PHE A 116 4.27 -8.45 -0.40
N ALA A 117 3.48 -9.41 -0.89
CA ALA A 117 3.74 -10.83 -0.73
C ALA A 117 4.84 -11.38 -1.68
N SER A 118 5.34 -10.59 -2.62
CA SER A 118 6.29 -11.04 -3.64
C SER A 118 7.76 -10.89 -3.19
N GLN A 119 8.64 -11.71 -3.76
CA GLN A 119 10.09 -11.59 -3.55
C GLN A 119 10.67 -10.25 -4.04
N GLN A 120 9.99 -9.58 -4.98
CA GLN A 120 10.41 -8.26 -5.46
C GLN A 120 10.30 -7.17 -4.39
N PHE A 121 9.54 -7.40 -3.32
CA PHE A 121 9.40 -6.49 -2.19
C PHE A 121 10.18 -6.92 -0.94
N ALA A 122 10.91 -8.03 -0.99
CA ALA A 122 11.73 -8.51 0.12
C ALA A 122 12.74 -7.44 0.60
N GLY A 123 12.90 -7.34 1.92
CA GLY A 123 13.76 -6.35 2.59
C GLY A 123 13.24 -4.90 2.57
N MET A 124 12.19 -4.59 1.81
CA MET A 124 11.62 -3.24 1.76
C MET A 124 11.01 -2.80 3.11
N PRO A 125 10.27 -3.64 3.85
CA PRO A 125 9.71 -3.23 5.13
C PRO A 125 10.79 -2.77 6.13
N THR A 126 11.92 -3.49 6.22
CA THR A 126 13.07 -3.11 7.03
C THR A 126 13.69 -1.78 6.57
N LEU A 127 13.90 -1.60 5.26
CA LEU A 127 14.43 -0.36 4.69
C LEU A 127 13.56 0.84 5.10
N LEU A 128 12.24 0.72 4.92
CA LEU A 128 11.27 1.77 5.24
C LEU A 128 11.19 2.05 6.74
N ALA A 129 11.24 1.02 7.59
CA ALA A 129 11.21 1.17 9.04
C ALA A 129 12.45 1.94 9.53
N ARG A 130 13.65 1.58 9.04
CA ARG A 130 14.89 2.30 9.35
C ARG A 130 14.83 3.75 8.86
N ALA A 131 14.31 3.97 7.66
CA ALA A 131 14.13 5.31 7.11
C ALA A 131 13.20 6.17 7.99
N PHE A 132 12.07 5.61 8.40
CA PHE A 132 11.11 6.27 9.27
C PHE A 132 11.74 6.69 10.61
N VAL A 133 12.46 5.78 11.26
CA VAL A 133 13.18 6.05 12.52
C VAL A 133 14.25 7.15 12.35
N ARG A 134 14.90 7.22 11.18
CA ARG A 134 15.86 8.30 10.84
C ARG A 134 15.19 9.65 10.53
N GLY A 135 13.86 9.70 10.43
CA GLY A 135 13.09 10.91 10.17
C GLY A 135 12.96 11.26 8.69
N ILE A 136 12.32 10.41 7.89
CA ILE A 136 11.88 10.83 6.54
C ILE A 136 10.97 12.05 6.61
N ALA A 137 11.02 12.91 5.59
CA ALA A 137 10.09 14.00 5.48
C ALA A 137 8.72 13.47 5.02
N TRP A 138 7.65 13.84 5.70
CA TRP A 138 6.28 13.60 5.22
C TRP A 138 5.61 14.93 4.92
N LEU A 139 4.91 14.97 3.79
CA LEU A 139 4.16 16.13 3.33
C LEU A 139 2.71 15.70 3.07
N GLN A 140 1.78 16.62 3.30
CA GLN A 140 0.35 16.39 3.02
C GLN A 140 0.15 16.19 1.51
N PRO A 141 -0.54 15.12 1.07
CA PRO A 141 -1.63 14.47 1.82
C PRO A 141 -1.23 13.21 2.58
N SER A 142 0.05 12.81 2.55
CA SER A 142 0.56 11.76 3.43
C SER A 142 0.78 12.32 4.84
N GLY A 143 1.23 11.46 5.74
CA GLY A 143 1.53 11.81 7.12
C GLY A 143 1.89 10.59 7.95
N PRO A 144 2.13 10.78 9.26
CA PRO A 144 2.46 9.68 10.15
C PRO A 144 1.38 8.59 10.17
N GLY A 145 0.10 8.95 10.01
CA GLY A 145 -0.99 7.99 9.89
C GLY A 145 -0.89 7.10 8.65
N ALA A 146 -0.64 7.70 7.47
CA ALA A 146 -0.50 6.95 6.22
C ALA A 146 0.72 6.01 6.26
N LEU A 147 1.83 6.47 6.83
CA LEU A 147 3.02 5.64 7.03
C LEU A 147 2.77 4.51 8.04
N ALA A 148 2.08 4.81 9.14
CA ALA A 148 1.70 3.78 10.10
C ALA A 148 0.79 2.71 9.47
N ASP A 149 -0.11 3.14 8.58
CA ASP A 149 -0.98 2.24 7.84
C ASP A 149 -0.21 1.36 6.84
N LEU A 150 0.77 1.94 6.15
CA LEU A 150 1.68 1.20 5.29
C LEU A 150 2.42 0.11 6.08
N PHE A 151 3.00 0.43 7.23
CA PHE A 151 3.66 -0.57 8.09
C PHE A 151 2.71 -1.65 8.59
N PHE A 152 1.49 -1.28 8.98
CA PHE A 152 0.46 -2.22 9.38
C PHE A 152 0.18 -3.24 8.27
N TYR A 153 -0.03 -2.78 7.04
CA TYR A 153 -0.28 -3.68 5.92
C TYR A 153 0.96 -4.48 5.49
N MET A 154 2.17 -3.92 5.57
CA MET A 154 3.39 -4.69 5.29
C MET A 154 3.51 -5.87 6.28
N LEU A 155 3.26 -5.66 7.57
CA LEU A 155 3.28 -6.73 8.57
C LEU A 155 2.27 -7.85 8.26
N ILE A 156 1.12 -7.52 7.66
CA ILE A 156 0.07 -8.49 7.34
C ILE A 156 0.35 -9.24 6.04
N TRP A 157 0.80 -8.53 5.00
CA TRP A 157 0.86 -9.07 3.63
C TRP A 157 2.24 -9.58 3.22
N CYS A 158 3.32 -9.10 3.82
CA CYS A 158 4.66 -9.57 3.53
C CYS A 158 4.96 -10.92 4.20
N ASP A 159 5.85 -11.69 3.59
CA ASP A 159 6.31 -12.96 4.15
C ASP A 159 7.16 -12.73 5.42
N PRO A 160 6.73 -13.24 6.60
CA PRO A 160 7.50 -13.12 7.84
C PRO A 160 8.92 -13.68 7.76
N SER A 161 9.19 -14.66 6.90
CA SER A 161 10.53 -15.25 6.78
C SER A 161 11.56 -14.30 6.16
N THR A 162 11.15 -13.12 5.72
CA THR A 162 12.05 -12.10 5.15
C THR A 162 12.72 -11.22 6.19
N GLY A 163 12.23 -11.23 7.44
CA GLY A 163 12.95 -10.62 8.58
C GLY A 163 14.02 -11.56 9.14
N ASP A 164 14.98 -10.99 9.85
CA ASP A 164 16.14 -11.69 10.42
C ASP A 164 15.80 -12.74 11.49
N ASP A 165 14.69 -12.57 12.21
CA ASP A 165 14.19 -13.51 13.22
C ASP A 165 12.99 -14.36 12.76
N ALA A 166 12.57 -14.20 11.50
CA ALA A 166 11.40 -14.87 10.91
C ALA A 166 10.07 -14.68 11.68
N GLU A 167 10.00 -13.75 12.64
CA GLU A 167 8.76 -13.42 13.36
C GLU A 167 7.86 -12.50 12.54
N THR A 168 8.47 -11.56 11.80
CA THR A 168 7.80 -10.61 10.93
C THR A 168 8.69 -10.25 9.73
N CYS A 169 8.14 -9.56 8.74
CA CYS A 169 8.91 -9.08 7.58
C CYS A 169 9.85 -7.89 7.86
N ILE A 170 9.96 -7.44 9.11
CA ILE A 170 10.81 -6.32 9.54
C ILE A 170 11.84 -6.86 10.53
N ASP A 171 13.12 -6.63 10.26
CA ASP A 171 14.24 -7.04 11.13
C ASP A 171 13.98 -6.60 12.57
N LYS A 172 14.34 -7.45 13.53
CA LYS A 172 14.05 -7.27 14.96
C LYS A 172 14.44 -5.89 15.48
N ASP A 173 15.67 -5.45 15.20
CA ASP A 173 16.17 -4.16 15.66
C ASP A 173 15.40 -2.98 15.03
N ALA A 174 15.08 -3.07 13.73
CA ALA A 174 14.28 -2.06 13.05
C ALA A 174 12.83 -2.03 13.58
N ARG A 175 12.26 -3.20 13.88
CA ARG A 175 10.92 -3.36 14.46
C ARG A 175 10.84 -2.77 15.88
N VAL A 176 11.85 -3.00 16.72
CA VAL A 176 11.94 -2.42 18.07
C VAL A 176 12.07 -0.89 18.00
N ALA A 177 12.93 -0.39 17.12
CA ALA A 177 13.11 1.05 16.93
C ALA A 177 11.84 1.72 16.38
N LEU A 178 11.15 1.09 15.44
CA LEU A 178 9.86 1.54 14.93
C LEU A 178 8.81 1.61 16.05
N ALA A 179 8.70 0.57 16.89
CA ALA A 179 7.76 0.55 18.01
C ALA A 179 8.02 1.69 19.00
N ARG A 180 9.29 1.97 19.32
CA ARG A 180 9.66 3.11 20.18
C ARG A 180 9.26 4.44 19.54
N ASN A 181 9.59 4.64 18.26
CA ASN A 181 9.31 5.90 17.58
C ASN A 181 7.80 6.16 17.42
N ILE A 182 6.99 5.10 17.20
CA ILE A 182 5.53 5.21 17.20
C ILE A 182 4.99 5.58 18.58
N ALA A 183 5.54 5.03 19.67
CA ALA A 183 5.15 5.41 21.03
C ALA A 183 5.50 6.88 21.34
N GLU A 184 6.73 7.30 21.03
CA GLU A 184 7.19 8.70 21.16
C GLU A 184 6.30 9.67 20.35
N LEU A 185 5.89 9.26 19.15
CA LEU A 185 4.97 10.04 18.33
C LEU A 185 3.62 10.22 19.05
N GLN A 186 3.05 9.17 19.64
CA GLN A 186 1.76 9.25 20.36
C GLN A 186 1.83 10.14 21.61
N GLU A 187 2.99 10.22 22.26
CA GLU A 187 3.23 11.07 23.43
C GLU A 187 3.51 12.53 23.03
N SER A 188 3.83 12.80 21.76
CA SER A 188 4.14 14.14 21.28
C SER A 188 2.90 15.06 21.33
N PRO A 189 3.04 16.33 21.76
CA PRO A 189 1.96 17.32 21.67
C PRO A 189 1.44 17.54 20.24
N SER A 190 2.25 17.22 19.22
CA SER A 190 1.86 17.33 17.81
C SER A 190 0.86 16.24 17.40
N PHE A 191 0.81 15.10 18.11
CA PHE A 191 -0.10 14.00 17.82
C PHE A 191 -1.57 14.40 17.93
N ALA A 192 -1.91 15.21 18.94
CA ALA A 192 -3.26 15.73 19.14
C ALA A 192 -3.73 16.65 17.99
N ARG A 193 -2.81 17.15 17.16
CA ARG A 193 -3.11 18.01 16.01
C ARG A 193 -3.36 17.23 14.71
N LEU A 194 -3.03 15.94 14.68
CA LEU A 194 -3.34 15.08 13.53
C LEU A 194 -4.86 14.89 13.46
N ASP A 195 -5.40 14.62 12.27
CA ASP A 195 -6.82 14.26 12.13
C ASP A 195 -7.12 12.88 12.76
N ASP A 196 -8.41 12.61 12.99
CA ASP A 196 -8.86 11.40 13.67
C ASP A 196 -8.44 10.11 12.95
N LYS A 197 -8.42 10.13 11.62
CA LYS A 197 -8.02 8.98 10.80
C LYS A 197 -6.53 8.69 11.01
N GLN A 198 -5.69 9.72 10.94
CA GLN A 198 -4.25 9.57 11.15
C GLN A 198 -3.94 9.07 12.56
N ARG A 199 -4.60 9.62 13.60
CA ARG A 199 -4.43 9.14 14.98
C ARG A 199 -4.85 7.67 15.13
N ALA A 200 -5.95 7.27 14.50
CA ALA A 200 -6.41 5.89 14.53
C ALA A 200 -5.43 4.92 13.84
N GLN A 201 -4.85 5.31 12.69
CA GLN A 201 -3.86 4.51 11.98
C GLN A 201 -2.58 4.32 12.81
N VAL A 202 -2.06 5.39 13.44
CA VAL A 202 -0.91 5.31 14.35
C VAL A 202 -1.22 4.41 15.55
N ALA A 203 -2.38 4.59 16.19
CA ALA A 203 -2.78 3.78 17.34
C ALA A 203 -2.95 2.28 16.97
N ARG A 204 -3.47 1.99 15.76
CA ARG A 204 -3.56 0.62 15.25
C ARG A 204 -2.18 -0.01 15.14
N LEU A 205 -1.23 0.66 14.49
CA LEU A 205 0.14 0.13 14.38
C LEU A 205 0.79 -0.06 15.74
N ALA A 206 0.65 0.91 16.66
CA ALA A 206 1.18 0.81 18.02
C ALA A 206 0.66 -0.44 18.75
N LYS A 207 -0.65 -0.72 18.62
CA LYS A 207 -1.28 -1.92 19.17
C LYS A 207 -0.71 -3.19 18.55
N VAL A 208 -0.55 -3.24 17.23
CA VAL A 208 0.05 -4.40 16.54
C VAL A 208 1.48 -4.64 17.03
N LEU A 209 2.33 -3.62 17.04
CA LEU A 209 3.72 -3.73 17.49
C LEU A 209 3.83 -4.14 18.97
N THR A 210 2.89 -3.69 19.80
CA THR A 210 2.78 -4.13 21.20
C THR A 210 2.37 -5.59 21.30
N THR A 211 1.35 -6.01 20.55
CA THR A 211 0.88 -7.40 20.51
C THR A 211 2.02 -8.35 20.10
N LEU A 212 2.77 -8.02 19.04
CA LEU A 212 3.88 -8.85 18.56
C LEU A 212 4.96 -9.10 19.63
N LYS A 213 5.15 -8.17 20.59
CA LYS A 213 6.07 -8.37 21.73
C LYS A 213 5.55 -9.33 22.79
N HIS A 214 4.23 -9.48 22.93
CA HIS A 214 3.60 -10.23 24.02
C HIS A 214 3.11 -11.62 23.59
N VAL A 215 2.83 -11.83 22.30
CA VAL A 215 2.31 -13.12 21.79
C VAL A 215 3.35 -14.25 21.96
N ASP A 216 4.65 -13.93 21.92
CA ASP A 216 5.75 -14.86 22.24
C ASP A 216 5.65 -15.43 23.67
N GLY A 217 5.25 -14.60 24.65
CA GLY A 217 5.04 -15.04 26.04
C GLY A 217 3.85 -15.99 26.23
N GLY A 218 2.95 -16.08 25.24
CA GLY A 218 1.80 -16.98 25.23
C GLY A 218 2.05 -18.31 24.48
N GLY A 219 3.27 -18.54 23.98
CA GLY A 219 3.61 -19.75 23.22
C GLY A 219 3.09 -19.77 21.78
N VAL A 220 2.61 -18.64 21.26
CA VAL A 220 2.21 -18.49 19.86
C VAL A 220 3.28 -17.65 19.15
N PRO A 221 3.85 -18.10 18.02
CA PRO A 221 4.78 -17.26 17.26
C PRO A 221 4.07 -16.02 16.69
N PRO A 222 4.72 -14.83 16.65
CA PRO A 222 4.13 -13.63 16.04
C PRO A 222 3.65 -13.84 14.59
N SER A 223 4.36 -14.66 13.81
CA SER A 223 4.00 -15.03 12.44
C SER A 223 2.65 -15.75 12.33
N TYR A 224 2.30 -16.59 13.32
CA TYR A 224 1.00 -17.25 13.36
C TYR A 224 -0.13 -16.24 13.59
N TRP A 225 0.07 -15.30 14.51
CA TRP A 225 -0.91 -14.23 14.76
C TRP A 225 -1.08 -13.32 13.53
N LEU A 226 0.01 -12.96 12.85
CA LEU A 226 -0.04 -12.18 11.60
C LEU A 226 -0.78 -12.94 10.50
N LYS A 227 -0.57 -14.26 10.38
CA LYS A 227 -1.34 -15.10 9.45
C LYS A 227 -2.84 -15.04 9.77
N ALA A 228 -3.23 -15.15 11.03
CA ALA A 228 -4.63 -15.04 11.42
C ALA A 228 -5.22 -13.66 11.07
N GLN A 229 -4.46 -12.57 11.25
CA GLN A 229 -4.90 -11.24 10.79
C GLN A 229 -5.07 -11.18 9.28
N ARG A 230 -4.12 -11.76 8.52
CA ARG A 230 -4.22 -11.84 7.06
C ARG A 230 -5.47 -12.61 6.63
N ASP A 231 -5.73 -13.77 7.21
CA ASP A 231 -6.90 -14.60 6.88
C ASP A 231 -8.22 -13.83 7.12
N LEU A 232 -8.31 -13.06 8.22
CA LEU A 232 -9.44 -12.18 8.50
C LEU A 232 -9.59 -11.08 7.45
N HIS A 233 -8.49 -10.44 7.05
CA HIS A 233 -8.51 -9.42 6.01
C HIS A 233 -8.86 -9.98 4.63
N GLU A 234 -8.40 -11.18 4.29
CA GLU A 234 -8.74 -11.86 3.04
C GLU A 234 -10.24 -12.21 2.98
N ALA A 235 -10.82 -12.65 4.09
CA ALA A 235 -12.25 -12.96 4.18
C ALA A 235 -13.15 -11.73 3.92
N ASP A 236 -12.71 -10.53 4.31
CA ASP A 236 -13.44 -9.28 4.10
C ASP A 236 -13.35 -8.72 2.67
N ILE A 237 -12.51 -9.31 1.80
CA ILE A 237 -12.30 -8.80 0.43
C ILE A 237 -13.18 -9.57 -0.56
N PRO A 238 -14.16 -8.91 -1.23
CA PRO A 238 -14.98 -9.55 -2.25
C PRO A 238 -14.13 -10.09 -3.41
N GLY A 239 -14.38 -11.33 -3.81
CA GLY A 239 -13.63 -11.96 -4.89
C GLY A 239 -12.35 -12.66 -4.45
N VAL A 240 -12.01 -12.68 -3.15
CA VAL A 240 -10.87 -13.46 -2.63
C VAL A 240 -11.34 -14.86 -2.22
N GLU A 241 -12.22 -15.01 -1.24
CA GLU A 241 -12.72 -16.32 -0.81
C GLU A 241 -14.09 -16.70 -1.37
N ALA A 242 -14.82 -15.73 -1.92
CA ALA A 242 -16.14 -15.92 -2.53
C ALA A 242 -16.25 -15.20 -3.88
N CYS A 243 -17.30 -15.49 -4.65
CA CYS A 243 -17.62 -14.81 -5.89
C CYS A 243 -17.78 -13.30 -5.64
N ALA A 244 -17.08 -12.47 -6.41
CA ALA A 244 -17.10 -11.01 -6.27
C ALA A 244 -18.46 -10.34 -6.53
N VAL A 245 -19.48 -11.12 -6.93
CA VAL A 245 -20.79 -10.60 -7.34
C VAL A 245 -21.94 -11.15 -6.49
N CYS A 246 -22.04 -12.47 -6.32
CA CYS A 246 -23.11 -13.11 -5.56
C CYS A 246 -22.69 -13.60 -4.17
N LEU A 247 -21.39 -13.56 -3.85
CA LEU A 247 -20.81 -14.03 -2.59
C LEU A 247 -20.94 -15.54 -2.34
N GLU A 248 -21.34 -16.34 -3.33
CA GLU A 248 -21.25 -17.80 -3.28
C GLU A 248 -19.78 -18.25 -3.34
N ASP A 249 -19.44 -19.34 -2.67
CA ASP A 249 -18.08 -19.87 -2.51
C ASP A 249 -17.84 -21.21 -3.24
N GLU A 250 -18.83 -21.68 -4.01
CA GLU A 250 -18.76 -22.90 -4.81
C GLU A 250 -18.24 -22.66 -6.23
N GLU A 251 -17.47 -23.63 -6.75
CA GLU A 251 -16.97 -23.69 -8.14
C GLU A 251 -16.30 -22.39 -8.65
N LEU A 252 -15.54 -21.73 -7.77
CA LEU A 252 -14.89 -20.48 -8.09
C LEU A 252 -13.76 -20.64 -9.11
N PHE A 253 -13.71 -19.73 -10.08
CA PHE A 253 -12.57 -19.57 -10.99
C PHE A 253 -12.05 -18.13 -10.98
N PHE A 254 -10.75 -17.97 -11.16
CA PHE A 254 -10.10 -16.67 -11.23
C PHE A 254 -10.35 -15.99 -12.58
N CYS A 255 -10.42 -14.65 -12.57
CA CYS A 255 -10.30 -13.86 -13.79
C CYS A 255 -9.02 -14.24 -14.54
N PHE A 256 -9.14 -14.70 -15.79
CA PHE A 256 -8.02 -15.20 -16.57
C PHE A 256 -6.88 -14.18 -16.74
N LYS A 257 -7.23 -12.89 -16.85
CA LYS A 257 -6.26 -11.81 -17.06
C LYS A 257 -5.53 -11.42 -15.77
N CYS A 258 -6.25 -10.95 -14.75
CA CYS A 258 -5.61 -10.45 -13.54
C CYS A 258 -5.28 -11.53 -12.51
N LYS A 259 -6.05 -12.62 -12.46
CA LYS A 259 -5.90 -13.67 -11.43
C LYS A 259 -5.98 -13.13 -10.00
N THR A 260 -6.73 -12.04 -9.79
CA THR A 260 -6.89 -11.38 -8.47
C THR A 260 -8.32 -11.43 -7.92
N VAL A 261 -9.29 -11.84 -8.75
CA VAL A 261 -10.72 -11.84 -8.39
C VAL A 261 -11.33 -13.16 -8.86
N LYS A 262 -12.09 -13.82 -7.99
CA LYS A 262 -12.83 -15.05 -8.23
C LYS A 262 -14.29 -14.79 -8.60
N TYR A 263 -14.84 -15.65 -9.46
CA TYR A 263 -16.25 -15.68 -9.87
C TYR A 263 -16.76 -17.13 -9.88
N CYS A 264 -18.04 -17.35 -9.53
CA CYS A 264 -18.68 -18.67 -9.66
C CYS A 264 -19.16 -18.95 -11.10
N SER A 265 -19.37 -17.92 -11.92
CA SER A 265 -19.89 -18.09 -13.29
C SER A 265 -19.40 -17.01 -14.25
N LYS A 266 -19.48 -17.30 -15.56
CA LYS A 266 -19.21 -16.31 -16.62
C LYS A 266 -20.18 -15.12 -16.56
N GLU A 267 -21.40 -15.34 -16.09
CA GLU A 267 -22.41 -14.30 -15.95
C GLU A 267 -22.02 -13.29 -14.86
N CYS A 268 -21.58 -13.80 -13.69
CA CYS A 268 -21.02 -12.99 -12.62
C CYS A 268 -19.78 -12.20 -13.11
N GLN A 269 -18.87 -12.85 -13.83
CA GLN A 269 -17.71 -12.17 -14.42
C GLN A 269 -18.13 -11.05 -15.39
N LEU A 270 -19.10 -11.30 -16.29
CA LEU A 270 -19.60 -10.31 -17.25
C LEU A 270 -20.32 -9.14 -16.55
N LYS A 271 -21.04 -9.40 -15.45
CA LYS A 271 -21.67 -8.37 -14.63
C LYS A 271 -20.62 -7.46 -14.00
N ALA A 272 -19.64 -8.03 -13.27
CA ALA A 272 -18.53 -7.27 -12.69
C ALA A 272 -17.71 -6.52 -13.76
N TRP A 273 -17.54 -7.12 -14.95
CA TRP A 273 -16.87 -6.49 -16.08
C TRP A 273 -17.54 -5.18 -16.50
N LYS A 274 -18.88 -5.17 -16.58
CA LYS A 274 -19.69 -3.98 -16.89
C LYS A 274 -19.68 -2.95 -15.76
N GLU A 275 -19.62 -3.42 -14.51
CA GLU A 275 -19.64 -2.57 -13.30
C GLU A 275 -18.30 -1.88 -13.02
N GLY A 276 -17.21 -2.30 -13.65
CA GLY A 276 -15.94 -1.57 -13.60
C GLY A 276 -14.69 -2.42 -13.54
N HIS A 277 -14.81 -3.75 -13.39
CA HIS A 277 -13.63 -4.63 -13.34
C HIS A 277 -12.72 -4.44 -14.56
N LYS A 278 -13.28 -4.17 -15.74
CA LYS A 278 -12.52 -3.90 -16.98
C LYS A 278 -11.50 -2.75 -16.87
N VAL A 279 -11.78 -1.76 -16.01
CA VAL A 279 -10.91 -0.60 -15.79
C VAL A 279 -9.77 -0.97 -14.83
N ARG A 280 -10.00 -1.90 -13.90
CA ARG A 280 -9.07 -2.32 -12.86
C ARG A 280 -8.33 -3.64 -13.17
N CYS A 281 -8.62 -4.25 -14.32
CA CYS A 281 -8.09 -5.56 -14.70
C CYS A 281 -6.79 -5.43 -15.52
N TYR A 282 -5.67 -5.62 -14.84
CA TYR A 282 -4.30 -5.66 -15.38
C TYR A 282 -3.72 -7.07 -15.25
N GLU A 283 -2.82 -7.44 -16.15
CA GLU A 283 -2.05 -8.67 -16.01
C GLU A 283 -1.15 -8.56 -14.78
N THR A 284 -1.04 -9.64 -14.01
CA THR A 284 -0.22 -9.62 -12.80
C THR A 284 1.17 -10.16 -13.09
N THR A 285 2.18 -9.33 -12.79
CA THR A 285 3.59 -9.56 -13.12
C THR A 285 4.44 -10.00 -11.92
N TYR A 286 3.82 -10.19 -10.75
CA TYR A 286 4.48 -10.62 -9.51
C TYR A 286 3.58 -11.48 -8.61
#